data_AF-A0A8T4FE06-F1
#
_entry.id   AF-A0A8T4FE06-F1
#
_cell.length_a   1.000
_cell.length_b   1.000
_cell.length_c   1.000
_cell.angle_alpha   90.00
_cell.angle_beta   90.00
_cell.angle_gamma   90.00
#
_symmetry.space_group_name_H-M   'P 1'
#
loop_
_entity.id
_entity.type
_entity.pdbx_description
1 polymer ?
#
loop_
_entity_poly.entity_id
_entity_poly.type
_entity_poly.pdbx_seq_one_letter_code
_entity_poly.pdbx_strand_id
1 'polypeptide(L)'
;MVNIENTLSATCVTVPSNTGAQGAPMVVLPCDGRVSQSFQFWPVANVANTSYVSTSNGLCLVPNPAAQMLVTQFPCPAQADNRFFWRTIQVSPSVTLFENSAFGGCLAAVSDFSLPGIIGPGTVAVVPEECNPIDFREH
;
A
#
# COMPACT_ATOMS: atom_id res chain seq x y z
N MET A 1 -3.16 -13.71 7.16
CA MET A 1 -2.55 -12.40 6.82
C MET A 1 -1.59 -12.65 5.67
N VAL A 2 -1.42 -11.67 4.78
CA VAL A 2 -0.65 -11.79 3.54
C VAL A 2 0.35 -10.65 3.42
N ASN A 3 1.38 -10.83 2.61
CA ASN A 3 2.33 -9.77 2.30
C ASN A 3 1.89 -9.01 1.04
N ILE A 4 2.14 -7.70 1.00
CA ILE A 4 2.00 -6.89 -0.23
C ILE A 4 3.39 -6.81 -0.86
N GLU A 5 3.65 -7.59 -1.91
CA GLU A 5 4.96 -7.72 -2.55
C GLU A 5 4.99 -6.99 -3.90
N ASN A 6 6.04 -6.21 -4.13
CA ASN A 6 6.38 -5.74 -5.47
C ASN A 6 7.06 -6.89 -6.23
N THR A 7 6.40 -7.40 -7.26
CA THR A 7 6.88 -8.56 -8.06
C THR A 7 8.17 -8.31 -8.82
N LEU A 8 8.50 -7.05 -9.10
CA LEU A 8 9.68 -6.69 -9.88
C LEU A 8 10.93 -6.54 -9.01
N SER A 9 10.76 -6.27 -7.71
CA SER A 9 11.87 -5.99 -6.79
C SER A 9 11.98 -6.94 -5.59
N ALA A 10 11.04 -7.89 -5.42
CA ALA A 10 10.98 -8.81 -4.27
C ALA A 10 11.01 -8.08 -2.91
N THR A 11 10.42 -6.89 -2.88
CA THR A 11 10.31 -6.06 -1.68
C THR A 11 8.86 -5.97 -1.21
N CYS A 12 8.68 -5.92 0.10
CA CYS A 12 7.38 -5.90 0.74
C CYS A 12 7.08 -4.55 1.39
N VAL A 13 5.82 -4.13 1.31
CA VAL A 13 5.31 -3.04 2.15
C VAL A 13 5.52 -3.42 3.61
N THR A 14 6.07 -2.52 4.40
CA THR A 14 6.46 -2.77 5.78
C THR A 14 6.06 -1.61 6.67
N VAL A 15 5.48 -1.93 7.82
CA VAL A 15 5.29 -1.00 8.94
C VAL A 15 6.64 -0.83 9.67
N PRO A 16 7.30 0.34 9.64
CA PRO A 16 8.60 0.52 10.28
C PRO A 16 8.56 0.13 11.76
N SER A 17 9.48 -0.76 12.17
CA SER A 17 9.58 -1.26 13.54
C SER A 17 8.28 -1.85 14.12
N ASN A 18 7.34 -2.27 13.27
CA ASN A 18 6.00 -2.70 13.67
C ASN A 18 5.29 -1.69 14.60
N THR A 19 5.50 -0.39 14.39
CA THR A 19 4.91 0.65 15.25
C THR A 19 3.38 0.68 15.16
N GLY A 20 2.72 1.02 16.27
CA GLY A 20 1.28 1.32 16.32
C GLY A 20 0.96 2.82 16.25
N ALA A 21 1.96 3.66 15.95
CA ALA A 21 1.78 5.11 15.88
C ALA A 21 0.96 5.52 14.65
N GLN A 22 -0.07 6.33 14.85
CA GLN A 22 -0.86 6.90 13.75
C GLN A 22 -0.02 7.86 12.91
N GLY A 23 -0.25 7.90 11.60
CA GLY A 23 0.51 8.73 10.67
C GLY A 23 1.92 8.21 10.35
N ALA A 24 2.34 7.06 10.91
CA ALA A 24 3.62 6.46 10.55
C ALA A 24 3.61 6.06 9.05
N PRO A 25 4.60 6.49 8.26
CA PRO A 25 4.68 6.16 6.84
C PRO A 25 5.06 4.70 6.66
N MET A 26 4.50 4.07 5.63
CA MET A 26 4.90 2.74 5.19
C MET A 26 6.20 2.84 4.40
N VAL A 27 7.03 1.81 4.56
CA VAL A 27 8.30 1.67 3.83
C VAL A 27 8.32 0.38 3.04
N VAL A 28 9.35 0.22 2.22
CA VAL A 28 9.57 -0.94 1.37
C VAL A 28 10.90 -1.56 1.80
N LEU A 29 10.85 -2.81 2.25
CA LEU A 29 12.02 -3.57 2.69
C LEU A 29 12.04 -4.92 1.99
N PRO A 30 13.19 -5.63 1.95
CA PRO A 30 13.20 -7.02 1.53
C PRO A 30 12.14 -7.84 2.27
N CYS A 31 11.41 -8.67 1.54
CA CYS A 31 10.41 -9.56 2.15
C CYS A 31 11.11 -10.57 3.07
N ASP A 32 10.75 -10.59 4.35
CA ASP A 32 11.35 -11.46 5.37
C ASP A 32 10.32 -12.18 6.27
N GLY A 33 9.03 -11.99 5.97
CA GLY A 33 7.93 -12.68 6.66
C GLY A 33 7.66 -12.18 8.08
N ARG A 34 8.24 -11.05 8.48
CA ARG A 34 7.93 -10.43 9.79
C ARG A 34 6.48 -9.96 9.85
N VAL A 35 5.95 -9.89 11.08
CA VAL A 35 4.60 -9.35 11.36
C VAL A 35 4.41 -7.91 10.88
N SER A 36 5.49 -7.13 10.74
CA SER A 36 5.45 -5.78 10.18
C SER A 36 5.14 -5.75 8.68
N GLN A 37 5.21 -6.89 7.99
CA GLN A 37 4.90 -7.06 6.56
C GLN A 37 3.56 -7.79 6.35
N SER A 38 2.85 -8.11 7.44
CA SER A 38 1.60 -8.85 7.40
C SER A 38 0.39 -7.91 7.37
N PHE A 39 -0.44 -8.08 6.34
CA PHE A 39 -1.65 -7.30 6.12
C PHE A 39 -2.89 -8.19 6.01
N GLN A 40 -4.06 -7.60 6.25
CA GLN A 40 -5.34 -8.24 6.05
C GLN A 40 -6.26 -7.34 5.24
N PHE A 41 -7.02 -7.96 4.33
CA PHE A 41 -7.94 -7.29 3.44
C PHE A 41 -9.36 -7.49 3.97
N TRP A 42 -10.00 -6.38 4.33
CA TRP A 42 -11.38 -6.36 4.80
C TRP A 42 -12.27 -5.87 3.67
N PRO A 43 -13.11 -6.71 3.06
CA PRO A 43 -13.92 -6.32 1.92
C PRO A 43 -14.87 -5.16 2.30
N VAL A 44 -15.00 -4.19 1.40
CA VAL A 44 -15.96 -3.10 1.56
C VAL A 44 -17.32 -3.60 1.09
N ALA A 45 -18.31 -3.59 2.00
CA ALA A 45 -19.66 -4.02 1.68
C ALA A 45 -20.23 -3.25 0.49
N ASN A 46 -20.81 -3.98 -0.46
CA ASN A 46 -21.44 -3.45 -1.68
C ASN A 46 -20.50 -2.71 -2.65
N VAL A 47 -19.18 -2.87 -2.51
CA VAL A 47 -18.20 -2.33 -3.47
C VAL A 47 -17.29 -3.44 -3.95
N ALA A 48 -17.46 -3.86 -5.21
CA ALA A 48 -16.70 -4.97 -5.79
C ALA A 48 -15.20 -4.71 -5.76
N ASN A 49 -14.41 -5.76 -5.53
CA ASN A 49 -12.95 -5.76 -5.56
C ASN A 49 -12.27 -4.71 -4.66
N THR A 50 -12.99 -4.13 -3.71
CA THR A 50 -12.52 -3.05 -2.85
C THR A 50 -12.36 -3.55 -1.43
N SER A 51 -11.26 -3.18 -0.78
CA SER A 51 -10.94 -3.58 0.59
C SER A 51 -10.32 -2.44 1.38
N TYR A 52 -10.53 -2.46 2.69
CA TYR A 52 -9.63 -1.82 3.64
C TYR A 52 -8.42 -2.73 3.85
N VAL A 53 -7.24 -2.16 3.97
CA VAL A 53 -6.01 -2.92 4.22
C VAL A 53 -5.56 -2.63 5.63
N SER A 54 -5.69 -3.61 6.53
CA SER A 54 -5.21 -3.46 7.90
C SER A 54 -3.82 -4.03 8.08
N THR A 55 -2.97 -3.32 8.81
CA THR A 55 -1.70 -3.80 9.35
C THR A 55 -1.93 -4.81 10.47
N SER A 56 -0.89 -5.55 10.84
CA SER A 56 -0.91 -6.47 11.98
C SER A 56 -1.24 -5.81 13.34
N ASN A 57 -1.09 -4.48 13.44
CA ASN A 57 -1.44 -3.70 14.63
C ASN A 57 -2.89 -3.19 14.63
N GLY A 58 -3.71 -3.60 13.64
CA GLY A 58 -5.13 -3.23 13.56
C GLY A 58 -5.42 -1.81 13.03
N LEU A 59 -4.40 -1.12 12.51
CA LEU A 59 -4.55 0.15 11.79
C LEU A 59 -4.71 -0.11 10.30
N CYS A 60 -5.34 0.79 9.56
CA CYS A 60 -5.53 0.73 8.12
C CYS A 60 -4.50 1.57 7.38
N LEU A 61 -4.15 1.14 6.17
CA LEU A 61 -3.39 1.95 5.22
C LEU A 61 -4.24 3.13 4.73
N VAL A 62 -3.66 4.31 4.74
CA VAL A 62 -4.32 5.57 4.36
C VAL A 62 -3.34 6.45 3.58
N PRO A 63 -3.62 6.81 2.32
CA PRO A 63 -2.85 7.81 1.61
C PRO A 63 -3.02 9.18 2.25
N ASN A 64 -1.93 9.91 2.45
CA ASN A 64 -1.96 11.23 3.07
C ASN A 64 -1.67 12.32 2.03
N PRO A 65 -2.69 13.06 1.53
CA PRO A 65 -2.48 14.12 0.55
C PRO A 65 -1.64 15.29 1.09
N ALA A 66 -1.65 15.54 2.41
CA ALA A 66 -0.80 16.56 3.02
C ALA A 66 0.69 16.14 3.08
N ALA A 67 0.98 14.85 2.91
CA ALA A 67 2.32 14.29 2.85
C ALA A 67 2.60 13.70 1.46
N GLN A 68 2.21 14.40 0.39
CA GLN A 68 2.52 14.02 -1.00
C GLN A 68 2.06 12.59 -1.34
N MET A 69 0.88 12.20 -0.86
CA MET A 69 0.28 10.88 -1.09
C MET A 69 1.04 9.69 -0.48
N LEU A 70 1.96 9.94 0.46
CA LEU A 70 2.57 8.87 1.25
C LEU A 70 1.49 8.04 1.94
N VAL A 71 1.64 6.71 1.88
CA VAL A 71 0.76 5.80 2.58
C VAL A 71 1.21 5.68 4.03
N THR A 72 0.29 6.00 4.92
CA THR A 72 0.46 5.99 6.37
C THR A 72 -0.53 5.03 7.03
N GLN A 73 -0.49 4.90 8.35
CA GLN A 73 -1.45 4.07 9.10
C GLN A 73 -2.34 4.89 10.05
N PHE A 74 -3.65 4.61 10.04
CA PHE A 74 -4.67 5.24 10.91
C PHE A 74 -5.76 4.23 11.30
N PRO A 75 -6.60 4.48 12.33
CA PRO A 75 -7.64 3.54 12.73
C PRO A 75 -8.59 3.15 11.56
N CYS A 76 -9.04 1.90 11.57
CA CYS A 76 -10.05 1.41 10.62
C CYS A 76 -11.47 1.62 11.16
N PRO A 77 -12.47 2.08 10.38
CA PRO A 77 -12.41 3.00 9.25
C PRO A 77 -12.44 4.46 9.74
N ALA A 78 -11.32 5.19 9.69
CA ALA A 78 -11.27 6.59 10.16
C ALA A 78 -11.43 7.63 9.05
N GLN A 79 -11.20 7.28 7.78
CA GLN A 79 -11.18 8.22 6.67
C GLN A 79 -11.81 7.59 5.43
N ALA A 80 -12.40 8.39 4.52
CA ALA A 80 -13.11 7.88 3.34
C ALA A 80 -12.17 7.29 2.26
N ASP A 81 -10.89 7.58 2.38
CA ASP A 81 -9.79 7.32 1.44
C ASP A 81 -8.93 6.10 1.80
N ASN A 82 -9.25 5.38 2.87
CA ASN A 82 -8.55 4.16 3.28
C ASN A 82 -8.96 2.89 2.49
N ARG A 83 -9.56 3.09 1.32
CA ARG A 83 -10.11 2.04 0.46
C ARG A 83 -9.23 1.86 -0.77
N PHE A 84 -8.89 0.61 -1.03
CA PHE A 84 -8.12 0.23 -2.19
C PHE A 84 -8.86 -0.83 -2.97
N PHE A 85 -8.68 -0.84 -4.29
CA PHE A 85 -9.34 -1.78 -5.16
C PHE A 85 -8.38 -2.41 -6.16
N TRP A 86 -8.70 -3.66 -6.50
CA TRP A 86 -7.99 -4.42 -7.51
C TRP A 86 -8.40 -3.98 -8.90
N ARG A 87 -7.42 -3.64 -9.73
CA ARG A 87 -7.62 -3.43 -11.15
C ARG A 87 -6.68 -4.31 -11.95
N THR A 88 -7.24 -5.25 -12.70
CA THR A 88 -6.47 -6.06 -13.64
C THR A 88 -6.50 -5.42 -15.01
N ILE A 89 -5.33 -5.10 -15.55
CA ILE A 89 -5.17 -4.65 -16.93
C ILE A 89 -4.82 -5.88 -17.78
N GLN A 90 -5.64 -6.13 -18.80
CA GLN A 90 -5.43 -7.21 -19.76
C GLN A 90 -4.38 -6.79 -20.80
N VAL A 91 -3.11 -6.82 -20.38
CA VAL A 91 -1.95 -6.84 -21.28
C VAL A 91 -1.39 -8.27 -21.33
N SER A 92 -0.37 -8.55 -22.13
CA SER A 92 0.24 -9.89 -22.20
C SER A 92 1.65 -9.84 -21.60
N PRO A 93 1.89 -10.38 -20.39
CA PRO A 93 0.93 -11.00 -19.46
C PRO A 93 0.04 -9.98 -18.72
N SER A 94 -1.12 -10.40 -18.19
CA SER A 94 -2.02 -9.51 -17.44
C SER A 94 -1.33 -8.95 -16.20
N VAL A 95 -1.57 -7.68 -15.91
CA VAL A 95 -0.98 -6.97 -14.76
C VAL A 95 -2.08 -6.65 -13.76
N THR A 96 -1.83 -6.98 -12.48
CA THR A 96 -2.70 -6.61 -11.37
C THR A 96 -2.14 -5.38 -10.67
N LEU A 97 -2.97 -4.34 -10.60
CA LEU A 97 -2.68 -3.08 -9.94
C LEU A 97 -3.54 -2.95 -8.69
N PHE A 98 -2.99 -2.24 -7.71
CA PHE A 98 -3.71 -1.92 -6.49
C PHE A 98 -3.89 -0.41 -6.39
N GLU A 99 -5.11 0.04 -6.65
CA GLU A 99 -5.42 1.48 -6.77
C GLU A 99 -6.16 2.00 -5.55
N ASN A 100 -5.97 3.27 -5.22
CA ASN A 100 -6.77 3.93 -4.20
C ASN A 100 -8.10 4.44 -4.78
N SER A 101 -9.22 4.18 -4.11
CA SER A 101 -10.54 4.55 -4.65
C SER A 101 -10.88 6.03 -4.53
N ALA A 102 -10.25 6.77 -3.62
CA ALA A 102 -10.58 8.17 -3.36
C ALA A 102 -9.70 9.13 -4.15
N PHE A 103 -8.40 8.85 -4.23
CA PHE A 103 -7.44 9.74 -4.88
C PHE A 103 -7.04 9.29 -6.28
N GLY A 104 -7.37 8.06 -6.67
CA GLY A 104 -6.84 7.44 -7.88
C GLY A 104 -5.34 7.16 -7.78
N GLY A 105 -4.79 6.46 -8.76
CA GLY A 105 -3.38 6.06 -8.78
C GLY A 105 -3.10 4.77 -8.02
N CYS A 106 -1.90 4.25 -8.22
CA CYS A 106 -1.46 2.94 -7.76
C CYS A 106 -0.63 3.03 -6.50
N LEU A 107 -0.76 2.02 -5.63
CA LEU A 107 0.21 1.79 -4.58
C LEU A 107 1.57 1.50 -5.20
N ALA A 108 2.58 2.29 -4.89
CA ALA A 108 3.91 2.16 -5.47
C ALA A 108 5.00 2.40 -4.43
N ALA A 109 6.11 1.69 -4.60
CA ALA A 109 7.37 2.02 -3.96
C ALA A 109 7.95 3.28 -4.62
N VAL A 110 8.21 4.30 -3.83
CA VAL A 110 8.87 5.52 -4.32
C VAL A 110 10.37 5.27 -4.22
N SER A 111 10.97 4.86 -5.34
CA SER A 111 12.40 4.57 -5.41
C SER A 111 13.24 5.78 -5.82
N ASP A 112 12.74 6.71 -6.66
CA ASP A 112 13.57 7.77 -7.24
C ASP A 112 12.79 8.98 -7.83
N PHE A 113 11.67 9.41 -7.24
CA PHE A 113 11.03 10.65 -7.71
C PHE A 113 11.61 11.88 -7.01
N SER A 114 12.09 12.83 -7.83
CA SER A 114 12.54 14.17 -7.47
C SER A 114 11.38 15.07 -6.99
N LEU A 115 10.53 14.59 -6.08
CA LEU A 115 9.54 15.42 -5.41
C LEU A 115 10.23 16.11 -4.23
N PRO A 116 10.31 17.45 -4.22
CA PRO A 116 10.92 18.17 -3.11
C PRO A 116 10.11 17.88 -1.83
N GLY A 117 10.76 17.31 -0.82
CA GLY A 117 10.18 17.09 0.51
C GLY A 117 9.84 15.64 0.90
N ILE A 118 10.07 14.65 0.04
CA ILE A 118 9.84 13.24 0.42
C ILE A 118 10.93 12.75 1.39
N ILE A 119 10.48 11.99 2.38
CA ILE A 119 11.29 11.27 3.36
C ILE A 119 11.95 10.05 2.66
N GLY A 120 13.03 10.28 1.92
CA GLY A 120 14.01 9.27 1.48
C GLY A 120 13.54 8.16 0.50
N PRO A 121 14.49 7.44 -0.13
CA PRO A 121 14.18 6.27 -0.94
C PRO A 121 13.59 5.15 -0.07
N GLY A 122 12.59 4.43 -0.60
CA GLY A 122 12.01 3.26 0.07
C GLY A 122 10.74 3.53 0.87
N THR A 123 9.99 4.61 0.59
CA THR A 123 8.63 4.81 1.11
C THR A 123 7.56 4.29 0.16
N VAL A 124 6.34 4.12 0.66
CA VAL A 124 5.16 3.75 -0.15
C VAL A 124 4.25 4.96 -0.35
N ALA A 125 3.79 5.19 -1.57
CA ALA A 125 2.83 6.25 -1.89
C ALA A 125 1.74 5.75 -2.83
N VAL A 126 0.71 6.56 -3.02
CA VAL A 126 -0.24 6.43 -4.13
C VAL A 126 0.19 7.36 -5.25
N VAL A 127 0.55 6.80 -6.41
CA VAL A 127 1.14 7.55 -7.53
C VAL A 127 0.25 7.40 -8.78
N PRO A 128 -0.17 8.50 -9.44
CA PRO A 128 -1.03 8.43 -10.63
C PRO A 128 -0.34 7.84 -11.87
N GLU A 129 0.97 8.04 -12.01
CA GLU A 129 1.73 7.71 -13.23
C GLU A 129 2.62 6.48 -13.07
N GLU A 130 2.85 6.01 -11.84
CA GLU A 130 3.70 4.85 -11.54
C GLU A 130 2.87 3.68 -11.01
N CYS A 131 2.36 2.87 -11.93
CA CYS A 131 1.64 1.64 -11.62
C CYS A 131 2.57 0.43 -11.79
N ASN A 132 3.26 0.05 -10.72
CA ASN A 132 4.06 -1.17 -10.70
C ASN A 132 3.19 -2.40 -10.37
N PRO A 133 3.43 -3.56 -11.01
CA PRO A 133 2.71 -4.80 -10.70
C PRO A 133 2.96 -5.28 -9.26
N ILE A 134 1.89 -5.55 -8.52
CA ILE A 134 1.94 -6.08 -7.14
C ILE A 134 1.36 -7.50 -7.10
N ASP A 135 1.96 -8.37 -6.29
CA ASP A 135 1.50 -9.76 -6.05
C ASP A 135 1.33 -10.03 -4.56
N PHE A 136 0.50 -11.03 -4.26
CA PHE A 136 0.25 -11.51 -2.90
C PHE A 136 0.82 -12.89 -2.72
N ARG A 137 1.64 -13.03 -1.69
CA ARG A 137 2.11 -14.33 -1.27
C ARG A 137 1.59 -14.64 0.13
N GLU A 138 0.87 -15.75 0.21
CA GLU A 138 0.64 -16.46 1.46
C GLU A 138 1.91 -17.30 1.73
N HIS A 139 2.58 -17.04 2.85
CA HIS A 139 3.71 -17.84 3.33
C HIS A 139 3.29 -18.66 4.55
#